data_AF-A0A6A4X0J6-F1
#
_entry.id   AF-A0A6A4X0J6-F1
#
_cell.length_a   1.000
_cell.length_b   1.000
_cell.length_c   1.000
_cell.angle_alpha   90.00
_cell.angle_beta   90.00
_cell.angle_gamma   90.00
#
_symmetry.space_group_name_H-M   'P 1'
#
loop_
_entity.id
_entity.type
_entity.pdbx_description
1 polymer ?
#
loop_
_entity_poly.entity_id
_entity_poly.type
_entity_poly.pdbx_seq_one_letter_code
_entity_poly.pdbx_strand_id
1 'polypeptide(L)'
;MKLVVFFAVLVAAAARPQGDGAELLRYESQQNEDGSFQYNFETSDPILVDSAGQQRQIGDQAGIVMQGSYTFRTPEGQQVTIDWVADEKGFQPRGDAIPVAPQSS
;
A
#
# COMPACT_ATOMS: atom_id res chain seq x y z
N MET A 1 -23.24 -11.38 59.03
CA MET A 1 -22.42 -11.47 57.80
C MET A 1 -23.03 -10.56 56.75
N LYS A 2 -22.28 -9.56 56.27
CA LYS A 2 -22.72 -8.62 55.23
C LYS A 2 -22.48 -9.25 53.86
N LEU A 3 -23.55 -9.36 53.08
CA LEU A 3 -23.55 -9.82 51.70
C LEU A 3 -23.03 -8.69 50.81
N VAL A 4 -21.84 -8.85 50.21
CA VAL A 4 -21.30 -7.89 49.23
C VAL A 4 -21.53 -8.48 47.84
N VAL A 5 -22.51 -7.90 47.14
CA VAL A 5 -22.78 -8.16 45.72
C VAL A 5 -21.75 -7.38 44.92
N PHE A 6 -20.81 -8.06 44.28
CA PHE A 6 -19.91 -7.43 43.31
C PHE A 6 -20.67 -7.21 41.99
N PHE A 7 -20.89 -5.94 41.67
CA PHE A 7 -21.56 -5.48 40.46
C PHE A 7 -20.69 -5.82 39.24
N ALA A 8 -21.23 -6.60 38.31
CA ALA A 8 -20.60 -6.91 37.03
C ALA A 8 -20.59 -5.66 36.14
N VAL A 9 -19.41 -5.13 35.81
CA VAL A 9 -19.26 -4.17 34.71
C VAL A 9 -18.86 -4.98 33.47
N LEU A 10 -19.88 -5.40 32.71
CA LEU A 10 -19.72 -5.87 31.35
C LEU A 10 -19.51 -4.64 30.47
N VAL A 11 -18.26 -4.25 30.24
CA VAL A 11 -17.93 -3.29 29.18
C VAL A 11 -18.10 -4.02 27.85
N ALA A 12 -19.31 -3.99 27.30
CA ALA A 12 -19.51 -4.29 25.89
C ALA A 12 -18.86 -3.13 25.11
N ALA A 13 -17.60 -3.30 24.74
CA ALA A 13 -17.00 -2.49 23.70
C ALA A 13 -17.82 -2.75 22.43
N ALA A 14 -18.75 -1.85 22.14
CA ALA A 14 -19.44 -1.84 20.86
C ALA A 14 -18.38 -1.57 19.79
N ALA A 15 -17.78 -2.64 19.27
CA ALA A 15 -17.09 -2.61 18.00
C ALA A 15 -18.15 -2.16 17.00
N ARG A 16 -18.15 -0.86 16.69
CA ARG A 16 -18.92 -0.34 15.56
C ARG A 16 -18.47 -1.16 14.36
N PRO A 17 -19.38 -1.66 13.51
CA PRO A 17 -18.95 -2.23 12.24
C PRO A 17 -18.07 -1.16 11.58
N GLN A 18 -16.78 -1.48 11.42
CA GLN A 18 -15.94 -0.73 10.50
C GLN A 18 -16.70 -0.85 9.18
N GLY A 19 -17.16 0.30 8.66
CA GLY A 19 -18.08 0.33 7.51
C GLY A 19 -17.60 -0.59 6.41
N ASP A 20 -18.55 -1.19 5.67
CA ASP A 20 -18.32 -2.20 4.63
C ASP A 20 -16.92 -2.04 4.02
N GLY A 21 -16.02 -2.94 4.41
CA GLY A 21 -14.60 -2.83 4.06
C GLY A 21 -14.44 -2.76 2.54
N ALA A 22 -13.34 -2.18 2.08
CA ALA A 22 -13.02 -2.14 0.66
C ALA A 22 -13.08 -3.55 0.04
N GLU A 23 -13.81 -3.68 -1.06
CA GLU A 23 -13.94 -4.92 -1.82
C GLU A 23 -12.88 -4.96 -2.92
N LEU A 24 -12.35 -6.14 -3.23
CA LEU A 24 -11.43 -6.34 -4.33
C LEU A 24 -12.21 -6.42 -5.65
N LEU A 25 -12.02 -5.44 -6.54
CA LEU A 25 -12.68 -5.39 -7.85
C LEU A 25 -11.88 -6.12 -8.93
N ARG A 26 -10.55 -6.00 -8.90
CA ARG A 26 -9.65 -6.65 -9.86
C ARG A 26 -8.38 -7.10 -9.17
N TYR A 27 -7.85 -8.24 -9.59
CA TYR A 27 -6.54 -8.71 -9.21
C TYR A 27 -5.94 -9.52 -10.35
N GLU A 28 -4.73 -9.14 -10.76
CA GLU A 28 -3.94 -9.89 -11.74
C GLU A 28 -2.54 -10.09 -11.17
N SER A 29 -1.98 -11.27 -11.41
CA SER A 29 -0.61 -11.59 -11.03
C SER A 29 -0.02 -12.51 -12.07
N GLN A 30 1.19 -12.16 -12.53
CA GLN A 30 1.95 -12.92 -13.49
C GLN A 30 3.37 -13.10 -12.96
N GLN A 31 3.88 -14.31 -13.11
CA GLN A 31 5.27 -14.64 -12.85
C GLN A 31 5.84 -15.30 -14.11
N ASN A 32 6.97 -14.78 -14.58
CA ASN A 32 7.63 -15.25 -15.79
C ASN A 32 8.78 -16.20 -15.43
N GLU A 33 9.18 -17.03 -16.41
CA GLU A 33 10.25 -18.02 -16.24
C GLU A 33 11.62 -17.39 -15.95
N ASP A 34 11.83 -16.15 -16.38
CA ASP A 34 13.05 -15.36 -16.16
C ASP A 34 13.14 -14.73 -14.75
N GLY A 35 12.15 -14.98 -13.90
CA GLY A 35 12.07 -14.44 -12.54
C GLY A 35 11.49 -13.02 -12.47
N SER A 36 11.10 -12.42 -13.60
CA SER A 36 10.28 -11.21 -13.58
C SER A 36 8.85 -11.51 -13.16
N PHE A 37 8.21 -10.54 -12.52
CA PHE A 37 6.84 -10.66 -12.05
C PHE A 37 6.11 -9.33 -12.19
N GLN A 38 4.79 -9.40 -12.30
CA GLN A 38 3.91 -8.25 -12.25
C GLN A 38 2.68 -8.60 -11.43
N TYR A 39 2.16 -7.64 -10.67
CA TYR A 39 0.85 -7.73 -10.06
C TYR A 39 0.15 -6.39 -10.12
N ASN A 40 -1.17 -6.45 -10.22
CA ASN A 40 -2.02 -5.27 -10.09
C ASN A 40 -3.30 -5.61 -9.33
N PHE A 41 -3.87 -4.62 -8.67
CA PHE A 41 -5.18 -4.76 -8.05
C PHE A 41 -5.95 -3.44 -8.00
N GLU A 42 -7.26 -3.58 -7.90
CA GLU A 42 -8.20 -2.47 -7.79
C GLU A 42 -9.23 -2.78 -6.70
N THR A 43 -9.56 -1.79 -5.88
CA THR A 43 -10.54 -1.91 -4.80
C THR A 43 -11.72 -0.95 -4.97
N SER A 44 -12.82 -1.22 -4.25
CA SER A 44 -14.03 -0.38 -4.28
C SER A 44 -13.85 1.00 -3.62
N ASP A 45 -12.81 1.19 -2.80
CA ASP A 45 -12.38 2.46 -2.22
C ASP A 45 -11.31 3.16 -3.07
N PRO A 46 -11.62 3.39 -4.36
CA PRO A 46 -10.72 3.50 -5.52
C PRO A 46 -9.21 3.51 -5.24
N ILE A 47 -8.68 2.39 -4.73
CA ILE A 47 -7.23 2.14 -4.71
C ILE A 47 -6.89 1.36 -5.97
N LEU A 48 -5.90 1.83 -6.73
CA LEU A 48 -5.33 1.12 -7.85
C LEU A 48 -3.84 0.95 -7.59
N VAL A 49 -3.34 -0.28 -7.71
CA VAL A 49 -1.90 -0.57 -7.61
C VAL A 49 -1.46 -1.34 -8.84
N ASP A 50 -0.35 -0.92 -9.42
CA ASP A 50 0.39 -1.68 -10.43
C ASP A 50 1.85 -1.77 -10.00
N SER A 51 2.44 -2.95 -10.11
CA SER A 51 3.81 -3.20 -9.67
C SER A 51 4.44 -4.30 -10.51
N ALA A 52 5.65 -4.05 -10.97
CA ALA A 52 6.47 -5.00 -11.69
C ALA A 52 7.87 -5.07 -11.07
N GLY A 53 8.44 -6.27 -11.05
CA GLY A 53 9.78 -6.52 -10.55
C GLY A 53 10.55 -7.46 -11.45
N GLN A 54 11.87 -7.31 -11.46
CA GLN A 54 12.77 -8.20 -12.18
C GLN A 54 14.10 -8.33 -11.45
N GLN A 55 14.74 -9.48 -11.57
CA GLN A 55 16.09 -9.69 -11.06
C GLN A 55 17.09 -8.92 -11.91
N ARG A 56 17.98 -8.16 -11.26
CA ARG A 56 19.10 -7.46 -11.91
C ARG A 56 20.40 -7.74 -11.17
N GLN A 57 21.49 -7.65 -11.93
CA GLN A 57 22.84 -7.62 -11.37
C GLN A 57 23.14 -6.21 -10.85
N ILE A 58 23.54 -6.13 -9.58
CA ILE A 58 23.80 -4.93 -8.79
C ILE A 58 25.26 -4.98 -8.34
N GLY A 59 26.15 -4.44 -9.17
CA GLY A 59 27.59 -4.66 -9.00
C GLY A 59 27.90 -6.16 -9.00
N ASP A 60 28.47 -6.66 -7.89
CA ASP A 60 28.82 -8.07 -7.74
C ASP A 60 27.71 -8.93 -7.10
N GLN A 61 26.56 -8.32 -6.76
CA GLN A 61 25.43 -9.01 -6.12
C GLN A 61 24.23 -9.10 -7.05
N ALA A 62 23.38 -10.10 -6.84
CA ALA A 62 22.07 -10.13 -7.47
C ALA A 62 21.04 -9.46 -6.55
N GLY A 63 20.13 -8.67 -7.12
CA GLY A 63 18.99 -8.10 -6.40
C GLY A 63 17.77 -7.96 -7.29
N ILE A 64 16.68 -7.46 -6.72
CA ILE A 64 15.42 -7.23 -7.43
C ILE A 64 15.24 -5.73 -7.56
N VAL A 65 14.94 -5.29 -8.78
CA VAL A 65 14.50 -3.92 -9.04
C VAL A 65 13.03 -3.94 -9.34
N MET A 66 12.30 -3.07 -8.65
CA MET A 66 10.85 -2.97 -8.77
C MET A 66 10.46 -1.56 -9.17
N GLN A 67 9.36 -1.45 -9.90
CA GLN A 67 8.73 -0.18 -10.21
C GLN A 67 7.22 -0.37 -10.23
N GLY A 68 6.50 0.71 -10.07
CA GLY A 68 5.05 0.66 -10.10
C GLY A 68 4.41 2.00 -9.85
N SER A 69 3.11 1.94 -9.65
CA SER A 69 2.31 3.08 -9.23
C SER A 69 1.27 2.66 -8.22
N TYR A 70 0.86 3.60 -7.38
CA TYR A 70 -0.35 3.47 -6.60
C TYR A 70 -1.18 4.75 -6.72
N THR A 71 -2.48 4.58 -6.86
CA THR A 71 -3.46 5.65 -6.97
C THR A 71 -4.48 5.50 -5.87
N PHE A 72 -4.83 6.61 -5.23
CA PHE A 72 -5.85 6.65 -4.18
C PHE A 72 -6.62 7.97 -4.24
N ARG A 73 -7.75 8.04 -3.55
CA ARG A 73 -8.54 9.27 -3.39
C ARG A 73 -8.29 9.90 -2.02
N THR A 74 -8.01 11.20 -1.98
CA THR A 74 -7.88 11.95 -0.72
C THR A 74 -9.25 12.17 -0.07
N PRO A 75 -9.31 12.51 1.23
CA PRO A 75 -10.55 12.87 1.89
C PRO A 75 -11.31 14.04 1.23
N GLU A 76 -10.59 14.92 0.53
CA GLU A 76 -11.12 16.06 -0.22
C GLU A 76 -11.65 15.67 -1.61
N GLY A 77 -11.53 14.39 -1.99
CA GLY A 77 -12.03 13.84 -3.25
C GLY A 77 -11.03 13.91 -4.41
N GLN A 78 -9.82 14.40 -4.20
CA GLN A 78 -8.77 14.46 -5.24
C GLN A 78 -8.17 13.08 -5.48
N GLN A 79 -7.92 12.72 -6.74
CA GLN A 79 -7.15 11.53 -7.07
C GLN A 79 -5.66 11.85 -7.02
N VAL A 80 -4.89 11.03 -6.31
CA VAL A 80 -3.44 11.15 -6.20
C VAL A 80 -2.82 9.88 -6.73
N THR A 81 -1.89 10.02 -7.67
CA THR A 81 -1.08 8.94 -8.21
C THR A 81 0.37 9.17 -7.83
N ILE A 82 1.02 8.13 -7.32
CA ILE A 82 2.44 8.10 -7.03
C ILE A 82 3.08 7.00 -7.85
N ASP A 83 4.00 7.39 -8.72
CA ASP A 83 4.92 6.49 -9.41
C ASP A 83 6.14 6.26 -8.54
N TRP A 84 6.74 5.08 -8.63
CA TRP A 84 7.93 4.78 -7.83
C TRP A 84 8.85 3.79 -8.53
N VAL A 85 10.14 3.90 -8.18
CA VAL A 85 11.18 2.94 -8.51
C VAL A 85 11.89 2.55 -7.21
N ALA A 86 12.13 1.26 -7.02
CA ALA A 86 12.92 0.72 -5.93
C ALA A 86 14.08 -0.07 -6.53
N ASP A 87 15.29 0.47 -6.36
CA ASP A 87 16.54 -0.13 -6.84
C ASP A 87 17.65 0.00 -5.79
N GLU A 88 18.90 -0.16 -6.21
CA GLU A 88 20.11 -0.02 -5.39
C GLU A 88 20.19 1.30 -4.60
N LYS A 89 19.54 2.36 -5.11
CA LYS A 89 19.51 3.70 -4.51
C LYS A 89 18.32 3.88 -3.57
N GLY A 90 17.57 2.82 -3.30
CA GLY A 90 16.39 2.81 -2.45
C GLY A 90 15.11 3.21 -3.18
N PHE A 91 14.08 3.50 -2.39
CA PHE A 91 12.76 3.87 -2.88
C PHE A 91 12.69 5.34 -3.33
N GLN A 92 12.29 5.55 -4.57
CA GLN A 92 12.29 6.84 -5.25
C GLN A 92 10.87 7.15 -5.77
N PRO A 93 9.99 7.71 -4.91
CA PRO A 93 8.64 8.07 -5.31
C PRO A 93 8.63 9.39 -6.10
N ARG A 94 7.66 9.51 -7.01
CA ARG A 94 7.40 10.70 -7.82
C ARG A 94 5.89 10.88 -7.92
N GLY A 95 5.44 12.12 -7.85
CA GLY A 95 4.03 12.48 -7.97
C GLY A 95 3.78 13.85 -7.34
N ASP A 96 2.65 14.46 -7.68
CA ASP A 96 2.32 15.83 -7.24
C ASP A 96 2.20 15.96 -5.71
N ALA A 97 1.92 14.84 -5.03
CA ALA A 97 1.85 14.77 -3.58
C ALA A 97 3.19 14.45 -2.89
N ILE A 98 4.28 14.28 -3.66
CA ILE A 98 5.63 14.02 -3.11
C ILE A 98 6.40 15.35 -3.02
N PRO A 99 6.88 15.73 -1.81
CA PRO A 99 7.70 16.93 -1.66
C PRO A 99 8.97 16.86 -2.53
N VAL A 100 9.18 17.88 -3.36
CA VAL A 100 10.44 18.06 -4.10
C VAL A 100 11.41 18.81 -3.21
N ALA A 101 12.62 18.28 -3.04
CA ALA A 101 13.66 18.97 -2.28
C ALA A 101 13.94 20.35 -2.90
N PRO A 102 14.13 21.41 -2.09
CA PRO A 102 14.48 22.72 -2.60
C PRO A 102 15.81 22.64 -3.37
N GLN A 103 15.87 23.27 -4.54
CA GLN A 103 17.09 23.35 -5.33
C GLN A 103 18.14 24.13 -4.53
N SER A 104 19.27 23.53 -4.20
CA SER A 104 20.40 24.26 -3.64
C SER A 104 21.06 25.06 -4.75
N SER A 105 20.89 26.38 -4.73
CA SER A 105 21.59 27.35 -5.58
C SER A 105 23.04 27.57 -5.16
#